data_AF-A0A7K2ZDT8-F1
#
_entry.id   AF-A0A7K2ZDT8-F1
#
_cell.length_a   1.000
_cell.length_b   1.000
_cell.length_c   1.000
_cell.angle_alpha   90.00
_cell.angle_beta   90.00
_cell.angle_gamma   90.00
#
_symmetry.space_group_name_H-M   'P 1'
#
loop_
_entity.id
_entity.type
_entity.pdbx_description
1 polymer ?
#
loop_
_entity_poly.entity_id
_entity_poly.type
_entity_poly.pdbx_seq_one_letter_code
_entity_poly.pdbx_strand_id
1 'polypeptide(L)'
;DAGDAAARRRALARLAGDTDANAAVYDVRGGFAGVIAGVHEVLRRQGLLTGTWCLDPAEGLSPGQAREIDRVHTAYPWLAEEDAFIAGARPRWLA
;
A
#
# COMPACT_ATOMS: atom_id res chain seq x y z
N ASP A 1 -24.26 16.48 -15.22
CA ASP A 1 -22.94 16.89 -14.71
C ASP A 1 -21.82 16.08 -15.33
N ALA A 2 -20.79 16.75 -15.85
CA ALA A 2 -19.71 16.14 -16.63
C ALA A 2 -18.57 15.52 -15.78
N GLY A 3 -18.75 15.36 -14.46
CA GLY A 3 -17.74 14.84 -13.52
C GLY A 3 -16.57 15.79 -13.23
N ASP A 4 -15.71 15.42 -12.27
CA ASP A 4 -14.49 16.19 -11.93
C ASP A 4 -13.33 15.85 -12.88
N ALA A 5 -13.12 16.72 -13.87
CA ALA A 5 -12.05 16.57 -14.85
C ALA A 5 -10.63 16.64 -14.25
N ALA A 6 -10.43 17.35 -13.13
CA ALA A 6 -9.14 17.45 -12.48
C ALA A 6 -8.80 16.18 -11.70
N ALA A 7 -9.77 15.62 -10.97
CA ALA A 7 -9.62 14.31 -10.33
C ALA A 7 -9.31 13.22 -11.36
N ARG A 8 -10.03 13.19 -12.48
CA ARG A 8 -9.77 12.23 -13.55
C ARG A 8 -8.34 12.32 -14.09
N ARG A 9 -7.82 13.53 -14.34
CA ARG A 9 -6.44 13.72 -14.81
C ARG A 9 -5.41 13.23 -13.80
N ARG A 10 -5.62 13.48 -12.50
CA ARG A 10 -4.72 12.98 -11.45
C ARG A 10 -4.69 11.46 -11.39
N ALA A 11 -5.86 10.81 -11.46
CA ALA A 11 -5.95 9.35 -11.48
C ALA A 11 -5.23 8.74 -12.70
N LEU A 12 -5.47 9.31 -13.89
CA LEU A 12 -4.79 8.86 -15.12
C LEU A 12 -3.26 9.02 -15.05
N ALA A 13 -2.77 10.07 -14.41
CA ALA A 13 -1.34 10.30 -14.24
C ALA A 13 -0.69 9.29 -13.26
N ARG A 14 -1.46 8.71 -12.34
CA ARG A 14 -0.96 7.73 -11.34
C ARG A 14 -1.15 6.27 -11.78
N LEU A 15 -2.04 5.99 -12.73
CA LEU A 15 -2.48 4.64 -13.12
C LEU A 15 -1.38 3.57 -13.22
N ALA A 16 -0.26 3.90 -13.89
CA ALA A 16 0.86 2.96 -14.01
C ALA A 16 1.57 2.71 -12.67
N GLY A 17 1.76 3.75 -11.87
CA GLY A 17 2.31 3.65 -10.52
C GLY A 17 1.37 2.95 -9.55
N ASP A 18 0.05 3.18 -9.64
CA ASP A 18 -0.95 2.45 -8.86
C ASP A 18 -0.87 0.96 -9.16
N THR A 19 -0.73 0.60 -10.43
CA THR A 19 -0.60 -0.80 -10.86
C THR A 19 0.67 -1.45 -10.31
N ASP A 20 1.81 -0.74 -10.34
CA ASP A 20 3.08 -1.24 -9.82
C ASP A 20 3.09 -1.34 -8.29
N ALA A 21 2.58 -0.31 -7.59
CA ALA A 21 2.42 -0.33 -6.14
C ALA A 21 1.52 -1.47 -5.68
N ASN A 22 0.37 -1.65 -6.35
CA ASN A 22 -0.51 -2.78 -6.08
C ASN A 22 0.15 -4.12 -6.38
N ALA A 23 0.99 -4.24 -7.41
CA ALA A 23 1.71 -5.47 -7.70
C ALA A 23 2.71 -5.85 -6.59
N ALA A 24 3.35 -4.86 -5.96
CA ALA A 24 4.23 -5.06 -4.81
C ALA A 24 3.45 -5.44 -3.55
N VAL A 25 2.37 -4.72 -3.23
CA VAL A 25 1.55 -4.96 -2.03
C VAL A 25 0.80 -6.30 -2.13
N TYR A 26 0.19 -6.59 -3.27
CA TYR A 26 -0.58 -7.82 -3.52
C TYR A 26 0.25 -8.99 -4.04
N ASP A 27 1.58 -8.89 -3.99
CA ASP A 27 2.49 -10.00 -4.24
C ASP A 27 2.29 -10.71 -5.60
N VAL A 28 2.16 -9.93 -6.69
CA VAL A 28 1.99 -10.51 -8.03
C VAL A 28 3.16 -11.44 -8.39
N ARG A 29 4.38 -11.11 -7.96
CA ARG A 29 5.59 -11.91 -8.20
C ARG A 29 5.61 -13.22 -7.40
N GLY A 30 5.03 -13.24 -6.20
CA GLY A 30 4.87 -14.44 -5.38
C GLY A 30 3.58 -15.21 -5.65
N GLY A 31 2.86 -14.89 -6.73
CA GLY A 31 1.63 -15.59 -7.09
C GLY A 31 0.49 -15.33 -6.10
N PHE A 32 0.45 -14.13 -5.52
CA PHE A 32 -0.55 -13.67 -4.54
C PHE A 32 -0.48 -14.37 -3.17
N ALA A 33 0.58 -15.13 -2.89
CA ALA A 33 0.73 -15.81 -1.60
C ALA A 33 0.84 -14.83 -0.42
N GLY A 34 1.46 -13.67 -0.64
CA GLY A 34 1.70 -12.65 0.38
C GLY A 34 0.69 -11.50 0.42
N VAL A 35 -0.50 -11.62 -0.17
CA VAL A 35 -1.49 -10.51 -0.27
C VAL A 35 -1.83 -9.93 1.10
N ILE A 36 -2.28 -10.77 2.03
CA ILE A 36 -2.74 -10.34 3.35
C ILE A 36 -1.56 -9.76 4.15
N ALA A 37 -0.43 -10.47 4.16
CA ALA A 37 0.79 -10.01 4.82
C ALA A 37 1.30 -8.68 4.24
N GLY A 38 1.17 -8.47 2.93
CA GLY A 38 1.57 -7.24 2.23
C GLY A 38 0.71 -6.04 2.62
N VAL A 39 -0.61 -6.20 2.67
CA VAL A 39 -1.51 -5.16 3.18
C VAL A 39 -1.21 -4.85 4.64
N HIS A 40 -1.03 -5.88 5.48
CA HIS A 40 -0.67 -5.67 6.88
C HIS A 40 0.67 -4.96 7.03
N GLU A 41 1.65 -5.25 6.16
CA GLU A 41 2.95 -4.58 6.19
C GLU A 41 2.84 -3.08 5.91
N VAL A 42 2.02 -2.69 4.93
CA VAL A 42 1.73 -1.26 4.67
C VAL A 42 1.03 -0.62 5.87
N LEU A 43 -0.01 -1.25 6.40
CA LEU A 43 -0.74 -0.73 7.58
C LEU A 43 0.17 -0.63 8.82
N ARG A 44 1.09 -1.58 8.99
CA ARG A 44 2.09 -1.58 10.07
C ARG A 44 3.05 -0.40 9.91
N ARG A 45 3.54 -0.14 8.69
CA ARG A 45 4.39 1.03 8.40
C ARG A 45 3.66 2.35 8.67
N GLN A 46 2.37 2.41 8.39
CA GLN A 46 1.50 3.57 8.67
C GLN A 46 1.11 3.70 10.16
N GLY A 47 1.48 2.72 11.00
CA GLY A 47 1.17 2.68 12.42
C GLY A 47 -0.30 2.40 12.73
N LEU A 48 -1.05 1.84 11.77
CA LEU A 48 -2.44 1.39 11.96
C LEU A 48 -2.49 -0.03 12.53
N LEU A 49 -1.45 -0.83 12.31
CA LEU A 49 -1.23 -2.13 12.95
C LEU A 49 0.14 -2.14 13.65
N THR A 50 0.31 -3.00 14.67
CA THR A 50 1.61 -3.16 15.35
C THR A 50 2.44 -4.32 14.81
N GLY A 51 1.90 -5.11 13.89
CA GLY A 51 2.54 -6.28 13.30
C GLY A 51 1.81 -6.79 12.05
N THR A 52 2.36 -7.84 11.44
CA THR A 52 1.80 -8.55 10.29
C THR A 52 1.34 -9.93 10.72
N TRP A 53 0.05 -10.08 11.03
CA TRP A 53 -0.51 -11.37 11.46
C TRP A 53 -1.45 -11.93 10.41
N CYS A 54 -1.25 -13.18 10.04
CA CYS A 54 -2.16 -13.95 9.19
C CYS A 54 -2.90 -14.98 10.03
N LEU A 55 -4.05 -15.45 9.56
CA LEU A 55 -4.80 -16.50 10.24
C LEU A 55 -4.06 -17.85 10.17
N ASP A 56 -3.48 -18.15 9.01
CA ASP A 56 -2.54 -19.25 8.86
C ASP A 56 -1.14 -18.78 9.34
N PRO A 57 -0.53 -19.43 10.35
CA PRO A 57 0.81 -19.10 10.81
C PRO A 57 1.91 -19.32 9.77
N ALA A 58 1.65 -20.09 8.71
CA ALA A 58 2.57 -20.31 7.60
C ALA A 58 2.46 -19.22 6.52
N GLU A 59 1.40 -18.41 6.53
CA GLU A 59 1.25 -17.27 5.62
C GLU A 59 2.08 -16.08 6.10
N GLY A 60 2.76 -15.43 5.16
CA GLY A 60 3.62 -14.28 5.44
C GLY A 60 3.99 -13.55 4.16
N LEU A 61 4.92 -12.58 4.28
CA LEU A 61 5.44 -11.90 3.10
C LEU A 61 6.23 -12.89 2.24
N SER A 62 5.99 -12.85 0.93
CA SER A 62 6.81 -13.62 -0.02
C SER A 62 8.26 -13.15 -0.02
N PRO A 63 9.23 -14.02 -0.36
CA PRO A 63 10.63 -13.64 -0.47
C PRO A 63 10.83 -12.40 -1.36
N GLY A 64 11.28 -11.30 -0.75
CA GLY A 64 11.54 -10.04 -1.44
C GLY A 64 10.37 -9.06 -1.53
N GLN A 65 9.16 -9.44 -1.12
CA GLN A 65 7.98 -8.57 -1.18
C GLN A 65 8.17 -7.27 -0.38
N ALA A 66 8.74 -7.35 0.84
CA ALA A 66 9.06 -6.16 1.64
C ALA A 66 9.95 -5.15 0.89
N ARG A 67 10.93 -5.65 0.12
CA ARG A 67 11.82 -4.79 -0.69
C ARG A 67 11.10 -4.20 -1.89
N GLU A 68 10.15 -4.92 -2.48
CA GLU A 68 9.31 -4.36 -3.54
C GLU A 68 8.40 -3.26 -3.00
N ILE A 69 7.86 -3.42 -1.78
CA ILE A 69 7.10 -2.36 -1.09
C ILE A 69 8.01 -1.13 -0.83
N ASP A 70 9.25 -1.33 -0.38
CA ASP A 70 10.23 -0.25 -0.23
C ASP A 70 10.53 0.46 -1.56
N ARG A 71 10.67 -0.32 -2.63
CA ARG A 71 10.96 0.19 -3.98
C ARG A 71 9.83 1.08 -4.47
N VAL A 72 8.57 0.65 -4.39
CA VAL A 72 7.44 1.46 -4.88
C VAL A 72 7.24 2.72 -4.05
N HIS A 73 7.43 2.66 -2.73
CA HIS A 73 7.40 3.86 -1.87
C HIS A 73 8.49 4.87 -2.26
N THR A 74 9.67 4.40 -2.64
CA THR A 74 10.76 5.27 -3.11
C THR A 74 10.49 5.82 -4.51
N ALA A 75 9.93 4.99 -5.40
CA ALA A 75 9.68 5.34 -6.79
C ALA A 75 8.50 6.32 -6.98
N TYR A 76 7.53 6.30 -6.07
CA TYR A 76 6.28 7.05 -6.21
C TYR A 76 6.05 8.01 -5.03
N PRO A 77 6.51 9.28 -5.13
CA PRO A 77 6.44 10.25 -4.04
C PRO A 77 5.02 10.50 -3.47
N TRP A 78 3.99 10.30 -4.28
CA TRP A 78 2.60 10.47 -3.85
C TRP A 78 2.16 9.44 -2.81
N LEU A 79 2.84 8.28 -2.69
CA LEU A 79 2.60 7.34 -1.59
C LEU A 79 3.02 7.93 -0.24
N ALA A 80 4.09 8.73 -0.20
CA ALA A 80 4.49 9.45 1.01
C ALA A 80 3.51 10.58 1.38
N GLU A 81 2.86 11.20 0.40
CA GLU A 81 1.78 12.15 0.64
C GLU A 81 0.56 11.46 1.29
N GLU A 82 0.24 10.23 0.86
CA GLU A 82 -0.82 9.41 1.47
C GLU A 82 -0.47 9.00 2.91
N ASP A 83 0.78 8.61 3.16
CA ASP A 83 1.26 8.32 4.51
C ASP A 83 1.13 9.53 5.45
N ALA A 84 1.43 10.74 4.95
CA ALA A 84 1.27 11.98 5.71
C ALA A 84 -0.20 12.26 6.04
N PHE A 85 -1.11 12.03 5.09
CA PHE A 85 -2.55 12.13 5.32
C PHE A 85 -3.01 11.16 6.42
N ILE A 86 -2.58 9.89 6.33
CA ILE A 86 -2.92 8.85 7.31
C ILE A 86 -2.39 9.21 8.69
N ALA A 87 -1.13 9.63 8.79
CA ALA A 87 -0.52 10.05 10.05
C ALA A 87 -1.32 11.18 10.74
N GLY A 88 -1.79 12.18 9.97
CA GLY A 88 -2.61 13.27 10.49
C GLY A 88 -4.02 12.86 10.91
N ALA A 89 -4.60 11.84 10.26
CA ALA A 89 -5.95 11.37 10.56
C ALA A 89 -6.00 10.32 11.69
N ARG A 90 -4.90 9.59 11.91
CA ARG A 90 -4.82 8.46 12.84
C ARG A 90 -5.30 8.77 14.27
N PRO A 91 -4.96 9.93 14.90
CA PRO A 91 -5.47 10.24 16.25
C PRO A 91 -6.99 10.31 16.33
N ARG A 92 -7.66 10.73 15.24
CA ARG A 92 -9.13 10.81 15.19
C ARG A 92 -9.77 9.44 14.95
N TRP A 93 -9.13 8.58 14.17
CA TRP A 93 -9.66 7.25 13.84
C TRP A 93 -9.52 6.23 14.96
N LEU A 94 -8.46 6.36 15.77
CA LEU A 94 -8.12 5.43 16.85
C LEU A 94 -8.47 5.98 18.24
N ALA A 95 -9.22 7.08 18.32
CA ALA A 95 -9.75 7.64 19.56
C ALA A 95 -10.94 6.83 20.09
#